data_AF-A0A1V2AVW7-F1
#
_entry.id   AF-A0A1V2AVW7-F1
#
_cell.length_a   1.000
_cell.length_b   1.000
_cell.length_c   1.000
_cell.angle_alpha   90.00
_cell.angle_beta   90.00
_cell.angle_gamma   90.00
#
_symmetry.space_group_name_H-M   'P 1'
#
loop_
_entity.id
_entity.type
_entity.pdbx_description
1 polymer ?
#
loop_
_entity_poly.entity_id
_entity_poly.type
_entity_poly.pdbx_seq_one_letter_code
_entity_poly.pdbx_strand_id
1 'polypeptide(L)'
;MTHEVPVSASDMPVLLTVLVSTGGDATTTVRLVLPDSSKLLATSPEPDGIITDKEIGNGNSLLNQTLKIKTIVELDLIPDGLRQSMIDNLVVKYTFTQGDNTTSFEYEDAEKRASSDKKLVIVIKNVKLV
;
A
#
# COMPACT_ATOMS: atom_id res chain seq x y z
N MET A 1 1.00 -7.80 11.68
CA MET A 1 -0.35 -8.14 12.19
C MET A 1 -1.25 -8.41 10.98
N THR A 2 -2.45 -8.98 11.13
CA THR A 2 -3.41 -9.09 10.00
C THR A 2 -4.56 -8.15 10.29
N HIS A 3 -4.81 -7.19 9.40
CA HIS A 3 -5.93 -6.25 9.52
C HIS A 3 -7.17 -6.82 8.85
N GLU A 4 -8.35 -6.66 9.44
CA GLU A 4 -9.61 -7.12 8.84
C GLU A 4 -10.31 -5.95 8.14
N VAL A 5 -10.75 -6.16 6.89
CA VAL A 5 -11.48 -5.18 6.10
C VAL A 5 -12.82 -5.79 5.71
N PRO A 6 -13.94 -5.15 6.08
CA PRO A 6 -15.26 -5.64 5.70
C PRO A 6 -15.48 -5.50 4.19
N VAL A 7 -15.89 -6.58 3.54
CA VAL A 7 -16.37 -6.61 2.15
C VAL A 7 -17.67 -7.39 2.06
N SER A 8 -18.58 -6.93 1.21
CA SER A 8 -19.85 -7.62 0.93
C SER A 8 -19.70 -8.57 -0.26
N ALA A 9 -20.27 -9.77 -0.14
CA ALA A 9 -20.44 -10.70 -1.26
C ALA A 9 -21.30 -10.02 -2.34
N SER A 10 -20.66 -9.55 -3.41
CA SER A 10 -21.31 -8.88 -4.53
C SER A 10 -20.38 -8.85 -5.75
N ASP A 11 -20.96 -8.58 -6.92
CA ASP A 11 -20.20 -8.33 -8.15
C ASP A 11 -19.62 -6.91 -8.20
N MET A 12 -19.82 -6.11 -7.15
CA MET A 12 -19.25 -4.76 -7.08
C MET A 12 -17.72 -4.85 -6.95
N PRO A 13 -16.99 -4.00 -7.70
CA PRO A 13 -15.55 -3.94 -7.63
C PRO A 13 -15.10 -3.48 -6.24
N VAL A 14 -14.00 -4.06 -5.77
CA VAL A 14 -13.25 -3.58 -4.62
C VAL A 14 -12.08 -2.76 -5.16
N LEU A 15 -12.02 -1.51 -4.75
CA LEU A 15 -11.01 -0.54 -5.13
C LEU A 15 -10.03 -0.34 -3.99
N LEU A 16 -8.75 -0.24 -4.32
CA LEU A 16 -7.68 0.07 -3.38
C LEU A 16 -6.98 1.37 -3.79
N THR A 17 -6.97 2.31 -2.86
CA THR A 17 -6.17 3.53 -2.89
C THR A 17 -5.02 3.41 -1.90
N VAL A 18 -3.80 3.73 -2.35
CA VAL A 18 -2.59 3.78 -1.51
C VAL A 18 -2.03 5.19 -1.58
N LEU A 19 -1.81 5.78 -0.41
CA LEU A 19 -1.18 7.09 -0.26
C LEU A 19 0.12 6.92 0.53
N VAL A 20 1.20 7.51 0.03
CA VAL A 20 2.50 7.49 0.67
C VAL A 20 2.95 8.92 0.95
N SER A 21 3.39 9.19 2.17
CA SER A 21 3.88 10.52 2.53
C SER A 21 5.15 10.38 3.36
N THR A 22 6.20 11.09 2.99
CA THR A 22 7.51 11.06 3.65
C THR A 22 7.94 12.41 4.23
N GLY A 23 7.04 13.40 4.28
CA GLY A 23 7.38 14.77 4.67
C GLY A 23 8.26 15.51 3.65
N GLY A 24 8.34 15.02 2.40
CA GLY A 24 9.02 15.65 1.26
C GLY A 24 8.82 14.83 -0.01
N ASP A 25 9.16 15.40 -1.17
CA ASP A 25 8.92 14.86 -2.52
C ASP A 25 9.62 13.51 -2.74
N ALA A 26 8.88 12.40 -2.69
CA ALA A 26 9.39 11.04 -2.92
C ALA A 26 8.62 10.32 -4.03
N THR A 27 9.30 10.10 -5.15
CA THR A 27 8.81 9.19 -6.21
C THR A 27 8.59 7.80 -5.61
N THR A 28 7.34 7.39 -5.48
CA THR A 28 6.99 6.14 -4.79
C THR A 28 6.46 5.09 -5.76
N THR A 29 7.30 4.13 -6.11
CA THR A 29 6.91 2.95 -6.87
C THR A 29 6.13 1.94 -6.00
N VAL A 30 4.87 2.21 -5.69
CA VAL A 30 4.02 1.27 -4.93
C VAL A 30 3.66 0.05 -5.79
N ARG A 31 4.06 -1.16 -5.39
CA ARG A 31 3.82 -2.41 -6.14
C ARG A 31 2.86 -3.36 -5.44
N LEU A 32 1.57 -3.13 -5.57
CA LEU A 32 0.56 -4.03 -5.01
C LEU A 32 0.60 -5.41 -5.70
N VAL A 33 0.58 -6.49 -4.91
CA VAL A 33 0.72 -7.90 -5.35
C VAL A 33 -0.40 -8.74 -4.73
N LEU A 34 -1.12 -9.53 -5.52
CA LEU A 34 -2.16 -10.46 -5.04
C LEU A 34 -1.61 -11.89 -4.85
N PRO A 35 -2.23 -12.73 -3.99
CA PRO A 35 -1.69 -14.03 -3.57
C PRO A 35 -1.38 -14.98 -4.73
N ASP A 36 -2.16 -14.90 -5.80
CA ASP A 36 -2.15 -15.94 -6.84
C ASP A 36 -1.16 -15.67 -7.98
N SER A 37 -0.53 -14.48 -8.05
CA SER A 37 0.09 -14.07 -9.31
C SER A 37 1.35 -13.21 -9.26
N SER A 38 1.82 -12.72 -8.11
CA SER A 38 2.95 -11.76 -8.11
C SER A 38 2.71 -10.53 -9.02
N LYS A 39 1.44 -10.23 -9.33
CA LYS A 39 1.04 -9.25 -10.35
C LYS A 39 1.22 -7.85 -9.83
N LEU A 40 2.01 -7.03 -10.53
CA LEU A 40 2.13 -5.60 -10.31
C LEU A 40 0.81 -4.92 -10.66
N LEU A 41 0.21 -4.22 -9.70
CA LEU A 41 -1.10 -3.58 -9.89
C LEU A 41 -1.04 -2.12 -10.33
N ALA A 42 -0.04 -1.34 -9.91
CA ALA A 42 0.18 0.03 -10.40
C ALA A 42 1.58 0.53 -10.01
N THR A 43 1.93 1.75 -10.42
CA THR A 43 3.15 2.48 -10.04
C THR A 43 2.82 3.97 -10.12
N SER A 44 3.29 4.77 -9.16
CA SER A 44 3.09 6.22 -9.17
C SER A 44 4.45 6.92 -9.26
N PRO A 45 4.70 7.72 -10.30
CA PRO A 45 5.93 8.53 -10.38
C PRO A 45 5.84 9.81 -9.53
N GLU A 46 4.68 10.11 -8.96
CA GLU A 46 4.40 11.35 -8.25
C GLU A 46 5.22 11.48 -6.95
N PRO A 47 5.59 12.71 -6.54
CA PRO A 47 6.29 12.98 -5.28
C PRO A 47 5.53 12.54 -4.02
N ASP A 48 4.21 12.51 -4.07
CA ASP A 48 3.35 12.05 -2.97
C ASP A 48 2.93 10.58 -3.15
N GLY A 49 3.50 9.88 -4.13
CA GLY A 49 3.38 8.43 -4.22
C GLY A 49 1.96 7.86 -4.27
N ILE A 50 1.00 8.61 -4.80
CA ILE A 50 -0.43 8.27 -4.71
C ILE A 50 -0.81 7.29 -5.81
N ILE A 51 -1.47 6.19 -5.44
CA ILE A 51 -2.16 5.28 -6.34
C ILE A 51 -3.64 5.31 -5.99
N THR A 52 -4.47 5.80 -6.90
CA THR A 52 -5.92 5.91 -6.69
C THR A 52 -6.72 4.80 -7.37
N ASP A 53 -7.73 4.32 -6.65
CA ASP A 53 -8.87 3.51 -7.08
C ASP A 53 -8.50 2.36 -8.01
N LYS A 54 -7.50 1.58 -7.61
CA LYS A 54 -7.12 0.38 -8.35
C LYS A 54 -8.05 -0.77 -8.00
N GLU A 55 -8.78 -1.23 -9.00
CA GLU A 55 -9.58 -2.44 -8.90
C GLU A 55 -8.69 -3.65 -8.64
N ILE A 56 -8.99 -4.38 -7.58
CA ILE A 56 -8.26 -5.58 -7.17
C ILE A 56 -9.08 -6.87 -7.34
N GLY A 57 -10.34 -6.74 -7.72
CA GLY A 57 -11.31 -7.82 -7.89
C GLY A 57 -12.71 -7.38 -7.47
N ASN A 58 -13.62 -8.32 -7.32
CA ASN A 58 -14.98 -8.08 -6.82
C ASN A 58 -15.21 -8.79 -5.48
N GLY A 59 -16.25 -8.37 -4.76
CA GLY A 59 -16.58 -8.90 -3.43
C GLY A 59 -16.72 -10.42 -3.38
N ASN A 60 -17.37 -11.01 -4.37
CA ASN A 60 -17.57 -12.46 -4.48
C ASN A 60 -16.24 -13.24 -4.55
N SER A 61 -15.27 -12.73 -5.32
CA SER A 61 -13.95 -13.36 -5.48
C SER A 61 -13.01 -13.13 -4.29
N LEU A 62 -13.22 -12.04 -3.56
CA LEU A 62 -12.28 -11.54 -2.55
C LEU A 62 -12.71 -11.84 -1.11
N LEU A 63 -13.98 -12.16 -0.87
CA LEU A 63 -14.48 -12.50 0.46
C LEU A 63 -13.69 -13.67 1.07
N ASN A 64 -13.34 -13.54 2.35
CA ASN A 64 -12.51 -14.47 3.13
C ASN A 64 -11.07 -14.67 2.61
N GLN A 65 -10.62 -13.87 1.64
CA GLN A 65 -9.25 -13.93 1.14
C GLN A 65 -8.31 -13.10 2.02
N THR A 66 -7.05 -13.52 2.10
CA THR A 66 -5.98 -12.71 2.69
C THR A 66 -5.13 -12.10 1.59
N LEU A 67 -5.10 -10.79 1.53
CA LEU A 67 -4.28 -10.00 0.62
C LEU A 67 -2.94 -9.64 1.28
N LYS A 68 -1.88 -9.67 0.49
CA LYS A 68 -0.55 -9.22 0.90
C LYS A 68 -0.13 -8.01 0.08
N ILE A 69 -0.35 -6.82 0.64
CA ILE A 69 0.01 -5.57 -0.01
C ILE A 69 1.49 -5.30 0.22
N LYS A 70 2.26 -5.14 -0.86
CA LYS A 70 3.67 -4.74 -0.80
C LYS A 70 3.82 -3.32 -1.35
N THR A 71 4.16 -2.38 -0.50
CA THR A 71 4.44 -1.00 -0.90
C THR A 71 5.96 -0.83 -0.94
N ILE A 72 6.50 -0.32 -2.05
CA ILE A 72 7.93 -0.04 -2.20
C ILE A 72 8.08 1.47 -2.38
N VAL A 73 8.98 2.07 -1.61
CA VAL A 73 9.29 3.50 -1.64
C VAL A 73 10.75 3.63 -2.02
N GLU A 74 11.03 4.39 -3.08
CA GLU A 74 12.38 4.59 -3.60
C GLU A 74 12.86 5.99 -3.19
N LEU A 75 13.96 6.05 -2.45
CA LEU A 75 14.55 7.26 -1.87
C LEU A 75 15.93 7.58 -2.48
N ASP A 76 16.25 6.97 -3.63
CA ASP A 76 17.54 7.13 -4.32
C ASP A 76 17.87 8.58 -4.69
N LEU A 77 16.84 9.36 -5.04
CA LEU A 77 16.95 10.77 -5.42
C LEU A 77 17.02 11.71 -4.20
N ILE A 78 16.78 11.19 -3.00
CA ILE A 78 16.80 11.96 -1.76
C ILE A 78 18.25 12.07 -1.25
N PRO A 79 18.71 13.26 -0.84
CA PRO A 79 20.01 13.43 -0.20
C PRO A 79 20.17 12.57 1.06
N ASP A 80 21.36 11.99 1.27
CA ASP A 80 21.64 11.05 2.37
C ASP A 80 21.25 11.61 3.76
N GLY A 81 21.46 12.91 3.98
CA GLY A 81 21.13 13.58 5.25
C GLY A 81 19.63 13.66 5.56
N LEU A 82 18.76 13.54 4.55
CA LEU A 82 17.30 13.62 4.70
C LEU A 82 16.62 12.25 4.72
N ARG A 83 17.28 11.20 4.17
CA ARG A 83 16.68 9.86 4.04
C ARG A 83 16.20 9.28 5.36
N GLN A 84 17.00 9.41 6.43
CA GLN A 84 16.61 8.86 7.74
C GLN A 84 15.33 9.52 8.24
N SER A 85 15.24 10.85 8.16
CA SER A 85 14.02 11.58 8.54
C SER A 85 12.81 11.15 7.73
N MET A 86 12.98 10.95 6.42
CA MET A 86 11.89 10.46 5.56
C MET A 86 11.44 9.03 5.91
N ILE A 87 12.37 8.15 6.30
CA ILE A 87 12.05 6.78 6.73
C ILE A 87 11.30 6.79 8.07
N ASP A 88 11.74 7.64 8.99
CA ASP A 88 11.14 7.75 10.33
C ASP A 88 9.74 8.36 10.26
N ASN A 89 9.52 9.32 9.36
CA ASN A 89 8.24 9.99 9.15
C ASN A 89 7.40 9.39 8.00
N LEU A 90 7.77 8.23 7.48
CA LEU A 90 7.02 7.56 6.42
C LEU A 90 5.62 7.22 6.92
N VAL A 91 4.59 7.64 6.18
CA VAL A 91 3.20 7.24 6.36
C VAL A 91 2.75 6.52 5.10
N VAL A 92 2.15 5.35 5.26
CA VAL A 92 1.48 4.62 4.17
C VAL A 92 0.07 4.31 4.62
N LYS A 93 -0.89 4.93 3.94
CA LYS A 93 -2.32 4.74 4.18
C LYS A 93 -2.92 3.91 3.06
N TYR A 94 -3.69 2.91 3.45
CA TYR A 94 -4.48 2.06 2.56
C TYR A 94 -5.95 2.40 2.75
N THR A 95 -6.68 2.54 1.65
CA THR A 95 -8.12 2.75 1.64
C THR A 95 -8.76 1.75 0.70
N PHE A 96 -9.66 0.94 1.24
CA PHE A 96 -10.49 0.00 0.50
C PHE A 96 -11.88 0.58 0.33
N THR A 97 -12.42 0.52 -0.88
CA THR A 97 -13.77 0.98 -1.19
C THR A 97 -14.53 -0.09 -1.96
N GLN A 98 -15.78 -0.35 -1.58
CA GLN A 98 -16.72 -1.20 -2.31
C GLN A 98 -18.13 -0.60 -2.21
N GLY A 99 -18.60 -0.01 -3.32
CA GLY A 99 -19.80 0.83 -3.30
C GLY A 99 -19.62 1.99 -2.31
N ASP A 100 -20.56 2.14 -1.38
CA ASP A 100 -20.50 3.19 -0.34
C ASP A 100 -19.64 2.81 0.88
N ASN A 101 -19.20 1.55 0.98
CA ASN A 101 -18.39 1.10 2.10
C ASN A 101 -16.93 1.49 1.89
N THR A 102 -16.34 2.20 2.85
CA THR A 102 -14.94 2.60 2.82
C THR A 102 -14.25 2.26 4.14
N THR A 103 -13.08 1.62 4.07
CA THR A 103 -12.23 1.29 5.22
C THR A 103 -10.82 1.78 4.97
N SER A 104 -10.27 2.56 5.90
CA SER A 104 -8.88 3.05 5.82
C SER A 104 -8.07 2.67 7.05
N PHE A 105 -6.78 2.41 6.83
CA PHE A 105 -5.83 2.10 7.90
C PHE A 105 -4.40 2.36 7.43
N GLU A 106 -3.47 2.37 8.38
CA GLU A 106 -2.05 2.58 8.13
C GLU A 106 -1.25 1.29 8.38
N TYR A 107 0.00 1.30 7.95
CA TYR A 107 0.96 0.26 8.31
C TYR A 107 1.43 0.44 9.77
N GLU A 108 1.87 -0.65 10.38
CA GLU A 108 2.53 -0.65 11.68
C GLU A 108 4.06 -0.67 11.48
N ASP A 109 4.85 -0.04 12.35
CA ASP A 109 6.31 0.00 12.20
C ASP A 109 6.97 -1.38 12.02
N ALA A 110 6.40 -2.42 12.63
CA ALA A 110 6.87 -3.80 12.47
C ALA A 110 6.80 -4.31 11.01
N GLU A 111 5.98 -3.70 10.17
CA GLU A 111 5.70 -4.03 8.77
C GLU A 111 6.64 -3.27 7.79
N LYS A 112 7.38 -2.28 8.29
CA LYS A 112 8.35 -1.46 7.55
C LYS A 112 9.76 -2.05 7.61
N ARG A 113 10.45 -2.05 6.48
CA ARG A 113 11.86 -2.46 6.35
C ARG A 113 12.58 -1.50 5.42
N ALA A 114 13.68 -0.92 5.87
CA ALA A 114 14.58 -0.13 5.03
C ALA A 114 15.76 -0.99 4.57
N SER A 115 16.27 -0.72 3.36
CA SER A 115 17.54 -1.25 2.89
C SER A 115 18.71 -0.70 3.71
N SER A 116 19.84 -1.40 3.69
CA SER A 116 21.05 -0.99 4.43
C SER A 116 21.59 0.38 4.00
N ASP A 117 21.42 0.74 2.72
CA ASP A 117 21.80 2.02 2.14
C ASP A 117 20.72 3.10 2.27
N LYS A 118 19.58 2.77 2.90
CA LYS A 118 18.42 3.65 3.14
C LYS A 118 17.77 4.21 1.88
N LYS A 119 18.09 3.65 0.72
CA LYS A 119 17.57 4.08 -0.58
C LYS A 119 16.23 3.44 -0.93
N LEU A 120 15.84 2.41 -0.20
CA LEU A 120 14.60 1.68 -0.47
C LEU A 120 13.90 1.33 0.83
N VAL A 121 12.60 1.58 0.89
CA VAL A 121 11.74 1.15 2.00
C VAL A 121 10.66 0.21 1.46
N ILE A 122 10.47 -0.92 2.12
CA ILE A 122 9.42 -1.88 1.83
C ILE A 122 8.47 -1.91 3.01
N VAL A 123 7.18 -1.75 2.74
CA VAL A 123 6.11 -1.97 3.71
C VAL A 123 5.29 -3.16 3.24
N ILE A 124 5.10 -4.16 4.10
CA ILE A 124 4.29 -5.35 3.79
C ILE A 124 3.10 -5.41 4.73
N LYS A 125 1.89 -5.22 4.19
CA LYS A 125 0.64 -5.26 4.95
C LYS A 125 -0.17 -6.50 4.58
N ASN A 126 -0.56 -7.29 5.57
CA ASN A 126 -1.48 -8.41 5.36
C ASN A 126 -2.88 -7.98 5.78
N VAL A 127 -3.85 -8.20 4.89
CA VAL A 127 -5.24 -7.76 5.05
C VAL A 127 -6.15 -8.93 4.78
N LYS A 128 -7.02 -9.27 5.72
CA LYS A 128 -8.05 -10.28 5.54
C LYS A 128 -9.36 -9.58 5.19
N LEU A 129 -9.94 -9.95 4.07
CA LEU A 129 -11.23 -9.43 3.64
C LEU A 129 -12.32 -10.30 4.25
N VAL A 130 -13.21 -9.71 5.05
CA VAL A 130 -14.22 -10.42 5.87
C VAL A 130 -15.64 -9.98 5.57
#